data_AF-A0AAW0LWU7-F1
#
_entry.id   AF-A0AAW0LWU7-F1
#
_cell.length_a   1.000
_cell.length_b   1.000
_cell.length_c   1.000
_cell.angle_alpha   90.00
_cell.angle_beta   90.00
_cell.angle_gamma   90.00
#
_symmetry.space_group_name_H-M   'P 1'
#
loop_
_entity.id
_entity.type
_entity.pdbx_description
1 polymer ?
#
loop_
_entity_poly.entity_id
_entity_poly.type
_entity_poly.pdbx_seq_one_letter_code
_entity_poly.pdbx_strand_id
1 'polypeptide(L)'
;QILARALGGKTGRNVAGWDIGVRAIHLSSSSSNHFSSLKIPATLSVIECHRDEVRELPPKAEVIAWSEKTGIEMFKYGNHIMGIQGHPEYTKDILLHLIDRLLNRDLIVESYAKEMKEKLGTCEPDREALRKLCISFLKGGL
;
A
#
# COMPACT_ATOMS: atom_id res chain seq x y z
N GLN A 1 -6.63 7.69 0.51
CA GLN A 1 -7.86 7.96 1.31
C GLN A 1 -8.61 9.23 0.89
N ILE A 2 -8.04 10.44 1.03
CA ILE A 2 -8.72 11.70 0.61
C ILE A 2 -9.17 11.63 -0.84
N LEU A 3 -8.29 11.17 -1.72
CA LEU A 3 -8.58 10.95 -3.14
C LEU A 3 -9.80 10.04 -3.35
N ALA A 4 -9.86 8.91 -2.64
CA ALA A 4 -10.98 7.98 -2.75
C ALA A 4 -12.30 8.62 -2.33
N ARG A 5 -12.31 9.35 -1.20
CA ARG A 5 -13.50 10.09 -0.72
C ARG A 5 -13.97 11.14 -1.73
N ALA A 6 -13.04 11.90 -2.31
CA ALA A 6 -13.36 12.92 -3.31
C ALA A 6 -13.99 12.33 -4.57
N LEU A 7 -13.63 11.10 -4.94
CA LEU A 7 -14.18 10.38 -6.08
C LEU A 7 -15.46 9.58 -5.76
N GLY A 8 -16.01 9.71 -4.54
CA GLY A 8 -17.24 9.03 -4.12
C GLY A 8 -17.05 7.67 -3.47
N GLY A 9 -15.83 7.26 -3.17
CA GLY A 9 -15.54 6.08 -2.35
C GLY A 9 -15.70 6.36 -0.85
N LYS A 10 -15.64 5.31 -0.03
CA LYS A 10 -15.69 5.43 1.45
C LYS A 10 -14.39 4.94 2.08
N THR A 11 -14.00 5.60 3.16
CA THR A 11 -12.83 5.24 3.96
C THR A 11 -13.23 5.03 5.41
N GLY A 12 -12.48 4.23 6.14
CA GLY A 12 -12.70 4.07 7.58
C GLY A 12 -11.55 3.32 8.24
N ARG A 13 -11.61 3.22 9.57
CA ARG A 13 -10.66 2.42 10.34
C ARG A 13 -10.71 0.96 9.90
N ASN A 14 -9.53 0.36 9.73
CA ASN A 14 -9.40 -1.07 9.60
C ASN A 14 -9.80 -1.73 10.93
N VAL A 15 -10.67 -2.73 10.87
CA VAL A 15 -11.17 -3.47 12.04
C VAL A 15 -10.06 -4.27 12.73
N ALA A 16 -9.05 -4.70 11.98
CA ALA A 16 -7.86 -5.37 12.50
C ALA A 16 -6.86 -4.38 13.14
N GLY A 17 -7.15 -3.08 13.13
CA GLY A 17 -6.30 -2.05 13.72
C GLY A 17 -5.19 -1.61 12.78
N TRP A 18 -3.99 -1.41 13.33
CA TRP A 18 -2.85 -0.93 12.58
C TRP A 18 -2.34 -1.98 11.57
N ASP A 19 -1.97 -1.52 10.38
CA ASP A 19 -1.07 -2.22 9.49
C ASP A 19 0.27 -1.52 9.41
N ILE A 20 1.30 -2.19 9.92
CA ILE A 20 2.66 -1.72 10.00
C ILE A 20 3.56 -2.88 9.58
N GLY A 21 4.51 -2.62 8.69
CA GLY A 21 5.48 -3.62 8.25
C GLY A 21 5.62 -3.69 6.74
N VAL A 22 6.40 -4.65 6.26
CA VAL A 22 6.46 -4.99 4.84
C VAL A 22 5.34 -6.00 4.55
N ARG A 23 4.48 -5.69 3.58
CA ARG A 23 3.35 -6.53 3.17
C ARG A 23 3.49 -6.94 1.72
N ALA A 24 3.16 -8.20 1.45
CA ALA A 24 2.98 -8.67 0.10
C ALA A 24 1.62 -8.17 -0.41
N ILE A 25 1.63 -7.56 -1.59
CA ILE A 25 0.44 -7.11 -2.30
C ILE A 25 0.38 -7.83 -3.65
N HIS A 26 -0.82 -8.19 -4.05
CA HIS A 26 -1.12 -8.91 -5.27
C HIS A 26 -1.66 -7.96 -6.32
N LEU A 27 -0.99 -7.90 -7.47
CA LEU A 27 -1.45 -7.12 -8.60
C LEU A 27 -2.68 -7.76 -9.23
N SER A 28 -3.70 -6.95 -9.51
CA SER A 28 -4.96 -7.42 -10.08
C SER A 28 -4.77 -7.89 -11.53
N SER A 29 -5.45 -9.00 -11.88
CA SER A 29 -5.43 -9.56 -13.24
C SER A 29 -5.98 -8.58 -14.28
N SER A 30 -6.87 -7.66 -13.89
CA SER A 30 -7.42 -6.62 -14.77
C SER A 30 -6.36 -5.70 -15.36
N SER A 31 -5.19 -5.61 -14.73
CA SER A 31 -4.04 -4.80 -15.20
C SER A 31 -2.84 -5.66 -15.63
N SER A 32 -3.02 -6.98 -15.78
CA SER A 32 -1.96 -7.95 -16.08
C SER A 32 -1.15 -7.63 -17.34
N ASN A 33 -1.79 -7.24 -18.44
CA ASN A 33 -1.11 -6.92 -19.70
C ASN A 33 -0.10 -5.76 -19.56
N HIS A 34 -0.46 -4.73 -18.79
CA HIS A 34 0.43 -3.59 -18.52
C HIS A 34 1.63 -4.02 -17.66
N PHE A 35 1.38 -4.80 -16.61
CA PHE A 35 2.43 -5.27 -15.70
C PHE A 35 3.41 -6.23 -16.38
N SER A 36 2.93 -7.13 -17.24
CA SER A 36 3.78 -8.02 -18.03
C SER A 36 4.72 -7.26 -18.96
N SER A 37 4.23 -6.21 -19.63
CA SER A 37 5.08 -5.36 -20.49
C SER A 37 6.22 -4.67 -19.73
N LEU A 38 5.98 -4.35 -18.46
CA LEU A 38 6.94 -3.68 -17.57
C LEU A 38 7.84 -4.65 -16.80
N LYS A 39 7.67 -5.98 -17.01
CA LYS A 39 8.34 -7.04 -16.25
C LYS A 39 8.15 -6.88 -14.73
N ILE A 40 6.99 -6.40 -14.31
CA ILE A 40 6.62 -6.29 -12.90
C ILE A 40 6.05 -7.64 -12.46
N PRO A 41 6.53 -8.23 -11.35
CA PRO A 41 6.00 -9.49 -10.84
C PRO A 41 4.54 -9.34 -10.39
N ALA A 42 3.80 -10.45 -10.37
CA ALA A 42 2.39 -10.47 -9.96
C ALA A 42 2.18 -10.13 -8.46
N THR A 43 3.23 -10.28 -7.66
CA THR A 43 3.26 -9.92 -6.24
C THR A 43 4.41 -8.96 -5.99
N LEU A 44 4.16 -7.93 -5.19
CA LEU A 44 5.17 -6.95 -4.77
C LEU A 44 5.15 -6.84 -3.24
N SER A 45 6.29 -6.51 -2.66
CA SER A 45 6.40 -6.17 -1.25
C SER A 45 6.44 -4.65 -1.07
N VAL A 46 5.58 -4.10 -0.23
CA VAL A 46 5.51 -2.65 0.04
C VAL A 46 5.48 -2.39 1.55
N ILE A 47 5.99 -1.24 1.98
CA ILE A 47 5.87 -0.82 3.38
C ILE A 47 4.46 -0.28 3.62
N GLU A 48 3.76 -0.85 4.59
CA GLU A 48 2.49 -0.35 5.11
C GLU A 48 2.71 0.34 6.46
N CYS A 49 1.99 1.45 6.67
CA CYS A 49 1.94 2.17 7.95
C CYS A 49 0.64 2.99 8.04
N HIS A 50 -0.49 2.31 8.25
CA HIS A 50 -1.80 2.96 8.31
C HIS A 50 -2.74 2.26 9.30
N ARG A 51 -3.80 2.98 9.70
CA ARG A 51 -4.91 2.45 10.51
C ARG A 51 -6.26 2.57 9.83
N ASP A 52 -6.35 3.47 8.86
CA ASP A 52 -7.52 3.69 8.04
C ASP A 52 -7.25 3.13 6.65
N GLU A 53 -8.31 2.77 5.93
CA GLU A 53 -8.24 2.22 4.58
C GLU A 53 -9.43 2.68 3.74
N VAL A 54 -9.34 2.46 2.42
CA VAL A 54 -10.50 2.57 1.54
C VAL A 54 -11.35 1.32 1.73
N ARG A 55 -12.60 1.49 2.13
CA ARG A 55 -13.57 0.42 2.37
C ARG A 55 -14.49 0.18 1.18
N GLU A 56 -14.84 1.26 0.48
CA GLU A 56 -15.65 1.19 -0.74
C GLU A 56 -14.90 1.93 -1.84
N LEU A 57 -14.68 1.21 -2.94
CA LEU A 57 -14.01 1.72 -4.12
C LEU A 57 -14.87 2.83 -4.77
N PRO A 58 -14.26 3.91 -5.28
CA PRO A 58 -15.00 4.88 -6.09
C PRO A 58 -15.71 4.21 -7.28
N PRO A 59 -16.94 4.62 -7.68
CA PRO A 59 -17.77 3.90 -8.65
C PRO A 59 -17.18 3.65 -10.06
N LYS A 60 -16.13 4.39 -10.45
CA LYS A 60 -15.43 4.24 -11.74
C LYS A 60 -13.93 3.96 -11.57
N ALA A 61 -13.51 3.65 -10.35
CA ALA A 61 -12.15 3.22 -10.09
C ALA A 61 -12.04 1.71 -10.25
N GLU A 62 -10.82 1.25 -10.50
CA GLU A 62 -10.46 -0.16 -10.61
C GLU A 62 -9.39 -0.47 -9.58
N VAL A 63 -9.55 -1.59 -8.86
CA VAL A 63 -8.49 -2.11 -7.99
C VAL A 63 -7.39 -2.66 -8.86
N ILE A 64 -6.16 -2.20 -8.62
CA ILE A 64 -4.96 -2.67 -9.33
C ILE A 64 -4.01 -3.45 -8.43
N ALA A 65 -4.15 -3.33 -7.10
CA ALA A 65 -3.48 -4.20 -6.13
C ALA A 65 -4.30 -4.37 -4.85
N TRP A 66 -4.14 -5.52 -4.19
CA TRP A 66 -4.83 -5.89 -2.96
C TRP A 66 -3.94 -6.78 -2.07
N SER A 67 -4.27 -6.91 -0.79
CA SER A 67 -3.70 -7.90 0.13
C SER A 67 -4.81 -8.57 0.94
N GLU A 68 -4.48 -9.64 1.66
CA GLU A 68 -5.41 -10.31 2.57
C GLU A 68 -5.87 -9.38 3.70
N LYS A 69 -5.06 -8.39 4.06
CA LYS A 69 -5.34 -7.45 5.15
C LYS A 69 -6.07 -6.19 4.68
N THR A 70 -5.79 -5.73 3.46
CA THR A 70 -6.40 -4.55 2.86
C THR A 70 -6.83 -4.85 1.43
N GLY A 71 -8.14 -4.90 1.17
CA GLY A 71 -8.67 -5.27 -0.13
C GLY A 71 -8.44 -4.23 -1.25
N ILE A 72 -8.09 -2.99 -0.91
CA ILE A 72 -7.84 -1.89 -1.84
C ILE A 72 -6.49 -1.25 -1.48
N GLU A 73 -5.40 -1.92 -1.83
CA GLU A 73 -4.04 -1.39 -1.63
C GLU A 73 -3.71 -0.34 -2.68
N MET A 74 -4.15 -0.57 -3.91
CA MET A 74 -3.98 0.37 -5.01
C MET A 74 -5.21 0.41 -5.88
N PHE A 75 -5.56 1.61 -6.35
CA PHE A 75 -6.61 1.78 -7.35
C PHE A 75 -6.21 2.82 -8.39
N LYS A 76 -6.80 2.72 -9.58
CA LYS A 76 -6.75 3.78 -10.60
C LYS A 76 -8.15 4.25 -10.96
N TYR A 77 -8.26 5.50 -11.40
CA TYR A 77 -9.48 6.06 -11.96
C TYR A 77 -9.13 6.60 -13.36
N GLY A 78 -9.47 5.79 -14.38
CA GLY A 78 -8.93 5.97 -15.73
C GLY A 78 -7.40 6.00 -15.74
N ASN A 79 -6.83 6.82 -16.62
CA ASN A 79 -5.39 6.92 -16.84
C ASN A 79 -4.77 8.20 -16.22
N HIS A 80 -5.50 8.85 -15.31
CA HIS A 80 -5.15 10.19 -14.80
C HIS A 80 -4.94 10.24 -13.30
N ILE A 81 -5.55 9.30 -12.57
CA ILE A 81 -5.50 9.26 -11.11
C ILE A 81 -5.14 7.84 -10.66
N MET A 82 -4.17 7.75 -9.76
CA MET A 82 -3.82 6.52 -9.06
C MET A 82 -3.71 6.80 -7.56
N GLY A 83 -4.23 5.90 -6.73
CA GLY A 83 -4.05 5.89 -5.29
C GLY A 83 -3.26 4.66 -4.87
N ILE A 84 -2.32 4.84 -3.94
CA ILE A 84 -1.54 3.79 -3.29
C ILE A 84 -1.72 3.98 -1.78
N GLN A 85 -2.05 2.91 -1.07
CA GLN A 85 -2.23 2.90 0.38
C GLN A 85 -0.89 2.75 1.10
N GLY A 86 -0.04 1.86 0.59
CA GLY A 86 1.34 1.69 1.04
C GLY A 86 2.29 2.80 0.60
N HIS A 87 3.53 2.66 1.08
CA HIS A 87 4.58 3.68 1.00
C HIS A 87 5.78 3.20 0.18
N PRO A 88 5.72 3.25 -1.17
CA PRO A 88 6.87 2.93 -2.03
C PRO A 88 8.07 3.86 -1.80
N GLU A 89 7.84 5.04 -1.21
CA GLU A 89 8.83 6.04 -0.86
C GLU A 89 9.56 5.74 0.46
N TYR A 90 9.02 4.88 1.32
CA TYR A 90 9.62 4.59 2.63
C TYR A 90 10.85 3.69 2.54
N THR A 91 11.75 3.89 3.49
CA THR A 91 12.82 2.95 3.84
C THR A 91 12.47 2.26 5.16
N LYS A 92 13.17 1.17 5.47
CA LYS A 92 13.02 0.48 6.77
C LYS A 92 13.32 1.42 7.93
N ASP A 93 14.30 2.30 7.82
CA ASP A 93 14.65 3.27 8.86
C ASP A 93 13.50 4.25 9.14
N ILE A 94 12.82 4.72 8.10
CA ILE A 94 11.62 5.56 8.26
C ILE A 94 10.55 4.79 9.05
N LEU A 95 10.31 3.52 8.69
CA LEU A 95 9.32 2.69 9.38
C LEU A 95 9.69 2.45 10.84
N LEU A 96 10.96 2.20 11.16
CA LEU A 96 11.44 2.05 12.55
C LEU A 96 11.14 3.30 13.37
N HIS A 97 11.46 4.48 12.84
CA HIS A 97 11.16 5.75 13.52
C HIS A 97 9.65 5.98 13.70
N LEU A 98 8.82 5.56 12.74
CA LEU A 98 7.36 5.64 12.86
C LEU A 98 6.84 4.69 13.94
N ILE A 99 7.36 3.46 14.02
CA ILE A 99 7.01 2.51 15.10
C ILE A 99 7.32 3.13 16.47
N ASP A 100 8.52 3.69 16.65
CA ASP A 100 8.90 4.35 17.90
C ASP A 100 7.98 5.52 18.24
N ARG A 101 7.65 6.34 17.23
CA ARG A 101 6.74 7.48 17.42
C ARG A 101 5.33 7.04 17.80
N LEU A 102 4.83 5.94 17.25
CA LEU A 102 3.51 5.39 17.58
C LEU A 102 3.49 4.80 18.98
N LEU A 103 4.56 4.10 19.38
CA LEU A 103 4.71 3.56 20.74
C LEU A 103 4.77 4.67 21.78
N ASN A 104 5.60 5.70 21.55
CA ASN A 104 5.73 6.85 22.47
C ASN A 104 4.47 7.72 22.61
N ARG A 105 3.46 7.48 21.76
CA ARG A 105 2.17 8.17 21.79
C ARG A 105 1.04 7.26 22.28
N ASP A 106 1.37 6.08 22.80
CA ASP A 106 0.42 5.07 23.27
C ASP A 106 -0.61 4.65 22.21
N LEU A 107 -0.22 4.72 20.91
CA LEU A 107 -1.08 4.33 19.79
C LEU A 107 -0.94 2.85 19.42
N ILE A 108 0.14 2.22 19.86
CA ILE A 108 0.43 0.79 19.79
C ILE A 108 1.08 0.34 21.09
N VAL A 109 1.00 -0.96 21.40
CA VAL A 109 1.63 -1.55 22.60
C VAL A 109 3.07 -2.01 22.32
N GLU A 110 3.89 -2.08 23.36
CA GLU A 110 5.31 -2.44 23.27
C GLU A 110 5.54 -3.80 22.61
N SER A 111 4.74 -4.81 22.96
CA SER A 111 4.83 -6.16 22.37
C SER A 111 4.63 -6.14 20.85
N TYR A 112 3.65 -5.36 20.37
CA TYR A 112 3.37 -5.19 18.96
C TYR A 112 4.49 -4.42 18.24
N ALA A 113 5.00 -3.34 18.86
CA ALA A 113 6.13 -2.59 18.32
C ALA A 113 7.37 -3.48 18.13
N LYS A 114 7.70 -4.31 19.14
CA LYS A 114 8.81 -5.26 19.08
C LYS A 114 8.62 -6.28 17.95
N GLU A 115 7.44 -6.87 17.84
CA GLU A 115 7.10 -7.83 16.78
C GLU A 115 7.28 -7.23 15.37
N MET A 116 6.83 -5.99 15.17
CA MET A 116 6.96 -5.33 13.85
C MET A 116 8.42 -5.02 13.50
N LYS A 117 9.24 -4.61 14.49
CA LYS A 117 10.68 -4.39 14.30
C LYS A 117 11.43 -5.67 13.95
N GLU A 118 11.11 -6.78 14.62
CA GLU A 118 11.71 -8.09 14.32
C GLU A 118 11.36 -8.56 12.91
N LYS A 119 10.09 -8.43 12.50
CA LYS A 119 9.62 -8.80 11.16
C LYS A 119 10.20 -7.93 10.05
N LEU A 120 10.57 -6.68 10.33
CA LEU A 120 11.14 -5.79 9.34
C LEU A 120 12.49 -6.28 8.79
N GLY A 121 13.23 -7.08 9.56
CA GLY A 121 14.51 -7.67 9.14
C GLY A 121 14.39 -8.80 8.11
N THR A 122 13.21 -9.37 7.91
CA THR A 122 13.06 -10.63 7.14
C THR A 122 12.68 -10.44 5.68
N CYS A 123 12.14 -9.27 5.31
CA CYS A 123 11.63 -9.01 3.97
C CYS A 123 12.05 -7.61 3.49
N GLU A 124 12.46 -7.47 2.24
CA GLU A 124 12.78 -6.19 1.60
C GLU A 124 11.60 -5.70 0.75
N PRO A 125 11.25 -4.40 0.81
CA PRO A 125 10.24 -3.84 -0.08
C PRO A 125 10.76 -3.71 -1.52
N ASP A 126 9.90 -4.01 -2.50
CA ASP A 126 10.16 -3.95 -3.94
C ASP A 126 10.10 -2.51 -4.48
N ARG A 127 10.84 -1.60 -3.84
CA ARG A 127 10.81 -0.15 -4.12
C ARG A 127 11.09 0.18 -5.59
N GLU A 128 12.02 -0.52 -6.22
CA GLU A 128 12.38 -0.27 -7.61
C GLU A 128 11.26 -0.69 -8.58
N ALA A 129 10.57 -1.80 -8.32
CA ALA A 129 9.44 -2.23 -9.13
C ALA A 129 8.24 -1.28 -8.94
N LEU A 130 7.96 -0.87 -7.71
CA LEU A 130 6.92 0.12 -7.42
C LEU A 130 7.25 1.49 -8.05
N ARG A 131 8.51 1.92 -8.02
CA ARG A 131 8.97 3.13 -8.71
C ARG A 131 8.72 3.06 -10.22
N LYS A 132 9.06 1.93 -10.85
CA LYS A 132 8.79 1.69 -12.28
C LYS A 132 7.29 1.73 -12.58
N LEU A 133 6.47 1.12 -11.73
CA LEU A 133 5.01 1.17 -11.84
C LEU A 133 4.51 2.62 -11.84
N CYS A 134 4.91 3.42 -10.84
CA CYS A 134 4.53 4.82 -10.73
C CYS A 134 4.97 5.64 -11.95
N ILE A 135 6.21 5.47 -12.41
CA ILE A 135 6.71 6.18 -13.60
C ILE A 135 5.92 5.77 -14.84
N SER A 136 5.58 4.49 -14.99
CA SER A 136 4.80 4.00 -16.13
C SER A 136 3.40 4.61 -16.15
N PHE A 137 2.72 4.64 -15.00
CA PHE A 137 1.42 5.30 -14.86
C PHE A 137 1.49 6.77 -15.29
N LEU A 138 2.49 7.51 -14.81
CA LEU A 138 2.69 8.93 -15.17
C LEU A 138 2.98 9.14 -16.66
N LYS A 139 3.48 8.12 -17.36
CA LYS A 139 3.70 8.14 -18.82
C LYS A 139 2.50 7.63 -19.63
N GLY A 140 1.38 7.28 -18.99
CA GLY A 140 0.19 6.72 -19.65
C GLY A 140 0.32 5.24 -20.03
N GLY A 141 1.25 4.51 -19.41
CA GLY A 141 1.51 3.10 -19.69
C GLY A 141 0.66 2.11 -18.87
N LEU A 142 -0.29 2.59 -18.08
CA LEU A 142 -1.17 1.80 -17.21
C LEU A 142 -2.63 2.21 -17.34
#